data_AF-A0A3A8II82-F1
#
_entry.id   AF-A0A3A8II82-F1
#
_cell.length_a   1.000
_cell.length_b   1.000
_cell.length_c   1.000
_cell.angle_alpha   90.00
_cell.angle_beta   90.00
_cell.angle_gamma   90.00
#
_symmetry.space_group_name_H-M   'P 1'
#
loop_
_entity.id
_entity.type
_entity.pdbx_description
1 polymer ?
#
loop_
_entity_poly.entity_id
_entity_poly.type
_entity_poly.pdbx_seq_one_letter_code
_entity_poly.pdbx_strand_id
1 'polypeptide(L)'
;MSVRRQAVQALVLCVSLSCSSPRPVPAKLEEDPSIVFPAFFAQPAVFLGTEGTVYELDGETLRALSIATQDLLPPQDEPLPCGSRLESQQYRVIRQGDLFFIRIDEDPKACGRTHPALDSGASYAIHRDGRILRRGMDGAADATDPSDSGVNATPGEPGAASPGSLGEGPSPFLPSSWQDAGTQVPAPTP
;
A
#
# COMPACT_ATOMS: atom_id res chain seq x y z
N MET A 1 6.68 -22.29 82.98
CA MET A 1 6.88 -21.38 81.83
C MET A 1 6.42 -22.10 80.56
N SER A 2 5.95 -21.36 79.56
CA SER A 2 5.39 -21.80 78.26
C SER A 2 3.90 -22.15 78.28
N VAL A 3 2.93 -21.29 77.92
CA VAL A 3 2.68 -20.38 76.77
C VAL A 3 1.87 -21.05 75.64
N ARG A 4 0.65 -20.50 75.45
CA ARG A 4 -0.34 -20.72 74.39
C ARG A 4 0.23 -20.55 72.97
N ARG A 5 -0.31 -21.28 71.97
CA ARG A 5 -0.49 -20.84 70.55
C ARG A 5 -1.71 -21.60 69.97
N GLN A 6 -2.84 -21.00 69.58
CA GLN A 6 -3.13 -20.09 68.43
C GLN A 6 -2.60 -20.66 67.11
N ALA A 7 -3.26 -20.56 65.96
CA ALA A 7 -4.59 -20.11 65.54
C ALA A 7 -4.74 -20.58 64.07
N VAL A 8 -5.99 -20.69 63.63
CA VAL A 8 -6.41 -20.96 62.25
C VAL A 8 -5.81 -19.90 61.30
N GLN A 9 -5.23 -20.32 60.18
CA GLN A 9 -4.86 -19.40 59.10
C GLN A 9 -5.39 -19.89 57.75
N ALA A 10 -6.15 -18.98 57.12
CA ALA A 10 -7.00 -19.20 55.98
C ALA A 10 -6.21 -19.30 54.66
N LEU A 11 -6.72 -20.15 53.77
CA LEU A 11 -6.28 -20.30 52.39
C LEU A 11 -6.77 -19.08 51.57
N VAL A 12 -5.84 -18.22 51.15
CA VAL A 12 -6.12 -17.07 50.27
C VAL A 12 -6.02 -17.55 48.82
N LEU A 13 -7.15 -17.57 48.10
CA LEU A 13 -7.19 -17.78 46.65
C LEU A 13 -6.63 -16.54 45.93
N CYS A 14 -5.50 -16.70 45.24
CA CYS A 14 -4.98 -15.70 44.32
C CYS A 14 -5.82 -15.68 43.04
N VAL A 15 -6.60 -14.61 42.87
CA VAL A 15 -7.28 -14.27 41.61
C VAL A 15 -6.23 -13.83 40.60
N SER A 16 -6.10 -14.57 39.49
CA SER A 16 -5.24 -14.25 38.36
C SER A 16 -5.78 -13.03 37.60
N LEU A 17 -5.22 -11.86 37.90
CA LEU A 17 -5.37 -10.67 37.06
C LEU A 17 -4.71 -10.95 35.70
N SER A 18 -5.54 -11.25 34.70
CA SER A 18 -5.13 -11.21 33.29
C SER A 18 -4.85 -9.75 32.94
N CYS A 19 -3.58 -9.37 32.87
CA CYS A 19 -3.16 -8.12 32.24
C CYS A 19 -3.41 -8.24 30.73
N SER A 20 -4.59 -7.84 30.28
CA SER A 20 -4.83 -7.45 28.90
C SER A 20 -3.89 -6.27 28.61
N SER A 21 -2.73 -6.56 28.05
CA SER A 21 -1.81 -5.50 27.61
C SER A 21 -2.57 -4.66 26.58
N PRO A 22 -2.66 -3.32 26.77
CA PRO A 22 -3.31 -2.48 25.78
C PRO A 22 -2.55 -2.63 24.47
N ARG A 23 -3.27 -3.06 23.42
CA ARG A 23 -2.74 -3.08 22.04
C ARG A 23 -2.20 -1.67 21.76
N PRO A 24 -0.91 -1.50 21.44
CA PRO A 24 -0.37 -0.20 21.09
C PRO A 24 -1.22 0.37 19.96
N VAL A 25 -1.84 1.52 20.20
CA VAL A 25 -2.42 2.32 19.12
C VAL A 25 -1.26 2.59 18.18
N PRO A 26 -1.31 2.21 16.89
CA PRO A 26 -0.21 2.48 15.98
C PRO A 26 0.05 3.97 16.04
N ALA A 27 1.26 4.35 16.47
CA ALA A 27 1.70 5.73 16.40
C ALA A 27 1.43 6.19 14.97
N LYS A 28 0.82 7.37 14.83
CA LYS A 28 0.61 8.00 13.53
C LYS A 28 1.90 7.84 12.73
N LEU A 29 1.83 7.15 11.59
CA LEU A 29 2.98 6.88 10.76
C LEU A 29 3.65 8.23 10.46
N GLU A 30 4.85 8.42 11.00
CA GLU A 30 5.63 9.63 10.76
C GLU A 30 6.31 9.44 9.41
N GLU A 31 5.55 9.70 8.35
CA GLU A 31 6.10 9.68 7.00
C GLU A 31 6.98 10.90 6.78
N ASP A 32 8.18 10.67 6.27
CA ASP A 32 9.13 11.69 5.86
C ASP A 32 9.03 11.88 4.33
N PRO A 33 8.30 12.90 3.86
CA PRO A 33 8.14 13.16 2.43
C PRO A 33 9.47 13.61 1.77
N SER A 34 10.50 13.97 2.53
CA SER A 34 11.79 14.35 1.94
C SER A 34 12.57 13.16 1.36
N ILE A 35 12.21 11.93 1.73
CA ILE A 35 12.87 10.70 1.26
C ILE A 35 12.43 10.36 -0.15
N VAL A 36 13.25 10.60 -1.17
CA VAL A 36 12.94 10.25 -2.57
C VAL A 36 13.26 8.78 -2.85
N PHE A 37 12.36 8.06 -3.54
CA PHE A 37 12.59 6.68 -3.94
C PHE A 37 13.68 6.59 -5.03
N PRO A 38 14.63 5.64 -4.93
CA PRO A 38 15.60 5.41 -5.98
C PRO A 38 14.92 4.80 -7.21
N ALA A 39 15.55 4.96 -8.38
CA ALA A 39 15.13 4.29 -9.60
C ALA A 39 15.37 2.77 -9.52
N PHE A 40 14.39 2.03 -8.98
CA PHE A 40 14.48 0.59 -8.72
C PHE A 40 14.94 -0.25 -9.93
N PHE A 41 14.57 0.16 -11.14
CA PHE A 41 14.84 -0.57 -12.38
C PHE A 41 16.01 0.00 -13.19
N ALA A 42 16.72 1.01 -12.69
CA ALA A 42 17.88 1.58 -13.40
C ALA A 42 19.04 0.58 -13.54
N GLN A 43 19.11 -0.42 -12.65
CA GLN A 43 20.08 -1.51 -12.71
C GLN A 43 19.38 -2.87 -12.56
N PRO A 44 19.89 -3.94 -13.19
CA PRO A 44 19.36 -5.27 -12.99
C PRO A 44 19.60 -5.73 -11.54
N ALA A 45 18.59 -6.34 -10.92
CA ALA A 45 18.73 -6.97 -9.61
C ALA A 45 19.34 -8.37 -9.75
N VAL A 46 20.05 -8.81 -8.71
CA VAL A 46 20.42 -10.22 -8.57
C VAL A 46 19.15 -11.02 -8.25
N PHE A 47 18.75 -11.91 -9.15
CA PHE A 47 17.55 -12.72 -8.98
C PHE A 47 17.80 -13.89 -8.01
N LEU A 48 16.98 -14.02 -6.96
CA LEU A 48 17.10 -15.05 -5.90
C LEU A 48 16.39 -16.37 -6.24
N GLY A 49 16.41 -16.78 -7.51
CA GLY A 49 15.75 -18.01 -7.97
C GLY A 49 16.59 -18.82 -8.96
N THR A 50 17.87 -18.49 -9.10
CA THR A 50 18.77 -19.22 -9.99
C THR A 50 19.21 -20.53 -9.34
N GLU A 51 18.89 -21.65 -9.98
CA GLU A 51 19.27 -22.98 -9.54
C GLU A 51 20.80 -23.08 -9.34
N GLY A 52 21.21 -23.78 -8.28
CA GLY A 52 22.62 -24.00 -7.96
C GLY A 52 23.37 -22.77 -7.40
N THR A 53 22.70 -21.63 -7.26
CA THR A 53 23.28 -20.44 -6.62
C THR A 53 22.90 -20.38 -5.15
N VAL A 54 23.87 -20.12 -4.29
CA VAL A 54 23.65 -19.89 -2.85
C VAL A 54 23.57 -18.39 -2.60
N TYR A 55 22.54 -17.96 -1.88
CA TYR A 55 22.32 -16.57 -1.52
C TYR A 55 22.29 -16.43 0.00
N GLU A 56 22.84 -15.33 0.49
CA GLU A 56 22.75 -14.95 1.89
C GLU A 56 21.95 -13.64 2.00
N LEU A 57 20.97 -13.63 2.90
CA LEU A 57 20.18 -12.46 3.23
C LEU A 57 20.41 -12.12 4.70
N ASP A 58 20.88 -10.92 4.98
CA ASP A 58 21.06 -10.49 6.37
C ASP A 58 19.72 -10.29 7.08
N GLY A 59 19.73 -10.37 8.41
CA GLY A 59 18.51 -10.29 9.22
C GLY A 59 17.82 -8.93 9.16
N GLU A 60 18.54 -7.84 8.86
CA GLU A 60 17.95 -6.50 8.76
C GLU A 60 17.18 -6.37 7.45
N THR A 61 17.76 -6.87 6.35
CA THR A 61 17.06 -6.95 5.06
C THR A 61 15.83 -7.84 5.16
N LEU A 62 15.95 -9.02 5.78
CA LEU A 62 14.80 -9.93 5.97
C LEU A 62 13.69 -9.28 6.82
N ARG A 63 14.05 -8.54 7.88
CA ARG A 63 13.09 -7.79 8.70
C ARG A 63 12.41 -6.70 7.89
N ALA A 64 13.16 -5.89 7.14
CA ALA A 64 12.60 -4.82 6.33
C ALA A 64 11.62 -5.36 5.27
N LEU A 65 11.98 -6.45 4.59
CA LEU A 65 11.09 -7.17 3.67
C LEU A 65 9.81 -7.62 4.37
N SER A 66 9.94 -8.30 5.51
CA SER A 66 8.77 -8.80 6.26
C SER A 66 7.82 -7.66 6.65
N ILE A 67 8.35 -6.52 7.06
CA ILE A 67 7.56 -5.34 7.44
C ILE A 67 6.84 -4.75 6.22
N ALA A 68 7.53 -4.57 5.09
CA ALA A 68 6.90 -4.07 3.86
C ALA A 68 5.80 -5.02 3.36
N THR A 69 6.06 -6.32 3.37
CA THR A 69 5.11 -7.35 2.93
C THR A 69 3.86 -7.40 3.82
N GLN A 70 4.04 -7.36 5.14
CA GLN A 70 2.92 -7.37 6.09
C GLN A 70 2.09 -6.08 6.08
N ASP A 71 2.70 -4.97 5.68
CA ASP A 71 2.00 -3.71 5.52
C ASP A 71 1.18 -3.67 4.22
N LEU A 72 1.69 -4.25 3.13
CA LEU A 72 1.04 -4.25 1.82
C LEU A 72 -0.03 -5.32 1.69
N LEU A 73 0.28 -6.56 2.07
CA LEU A 73 -0.55 -7.71 1.78
C LEU A 73 -1.48 -8.05 2.95
N PRO A 74 -2.69 -8.57 2.66
CA PRO A 74 -3.55 -9.08 3.70
C PRO A 74 -2.91 -10.30 4.40
N PRO A 75 -3.38 -10.63 5.62
CA PRO A 75 -3.07 -11.89 6.27
C PRO A 75 -3.33 -13.09 5.34
N GLN A 76 -2.43 -14.08 5.38
CA GLN A 76 -2.41 -15.24 4.46
C GLN A 76 -3.11 -16.48 5.04
N ASP A 77 -3.95 -16.29 6.05
CA ASP A 77 -4.68 -17.33 6.78
C ASP A 77 -5.98 -17.77 6.08
N GLU A 78 -6.47 -16.97 5.13
CA GLU A 78 -7.68 -17.25 4.34
C GLU A 78 -7.38 -17.40 2.85
N PRO A 79 -8.28 -18.00 2.05
CA PRO A 79 -8.15 -18.05 0.61
C PRO A 79 -8.12 -16.64 -0.01
N LEU A 80 -6.96 -16.24 -0.54
CA LEU A 80 -6.76 -14.95 -1.17
C LEU A 80 -6.84 -15.01 -2.71
N PRO A 81 -7.28 -13.90 -3.36
CA PRO A 81 -7.12 -13.75 -4.80
C PRO A 81 -5.63 -13.81 -5.17
N CYS A 82 -5.32 -14.25 -6.38
CA CYS A 82 -3.94 -14.58 -6.76
C CYS A 82 -2.96 -13.44 -6.44
N GLY A 83 -3.24 -12.21 -6.90
CA GLY A 83 -2.35 -11.05 -6.71
C GLY A 83 -2.20 -10.54 -5.28
N SER A 84 -2.85 -11.18 -4.30
CA SER A 84 -2.66 -10.88 -2.87
C SER A 84 -1.85 -11.95 -2.14
N ARG A 85 -1.40 -12.99 -2.85
CA ARG A 85 -0.62 -14.09 -2.27
C ARG A 85 0.87 -13.78 -2.31
N LEU A 86 1.61 -14.21 -1.29
CA LEU A 86 3.06 -13.97 -1.19
C LEU A 86 3.84 -14.46 -2.42
N GLU A 87 3.50 -15.64 -2.93
CA GLU A 87 4.17 -16.27 -4.08
C GLU A 87 3.88 -15.58 -5.42
N SER A 88 2.88 -14.70 -5.46
CA SER A 88 2.52 -13.93 -6.65
C SER A 88 3.22 -12.57 -6.72
N GLN A 89 4.10 -12.25 -5.77
CA GLN A 89 4.79 -10.96 -5.71
C GLN A 89 6.25 -11.10 -6.12
N GLN A 90 6.80 -10.03 -6.68
CA GLN A 90 8.22 -9.81 -6.88
C GLN A 90 8.70 -8.72 -5.94
N TYR A 91 9.82 -9.00 -5.26
CA TYR A 91 10.42 -8.10 -4.29
C TYR A 91 11.77 -7.62 -4.81
N ARG A 92 11.99 -6.31 -4.78
CA ARG A 92 13.27 -5.71 -5.13
C ARG A 92 13.73 -4.81 -3.99
N VAL A 93 14.98 -4.99 -3.58
CA VAL A 93 15.57 -4.26 -2.45
C VAL A 93 16.80 -3.49 -2.90
N ILE A 94 16.90 -2.24 -2.46
CA ILE A 94 18.10 -1.40 -2.56
C ILE A 94 18.44 -0.92 -1.14
N ARG A 95 19.65 -1.22 -0.67
CA ARG A 95 20.16 -0.72 0.62
C ARG A 95 21.04 0.51 0.40
N GLN A 96 20.74 1.61 1.08
CA GLN A 96 21.54 2.83 1.06
C GLN A 96 21.74 3.34 2.50
N GLY A 97 22.95 3.20 3.03
CA GLY A 97 23.24 3.54 4.42
C GLY A 97 22.39 2.69 5.38
N ASP A 98 21.57 3.36 6.19
CA ASP A 98 20.64 2.75 7.15
C ASP A 98 19.20 2.62 6.61
N LEU A 99 18.98 2.89 5.33
CA LEU A 99 17.68 2.75 4.68
C LEU A 99 17.62 1.54 3.75
N PHE A 100 16.49 0.87 3.80
CA PHE A 100 16.05 -0.18 2.88
C PHE A 100 14.94 0.40 2.02
N PHE A 101 15.22 0.55 0.73
CA PHE A 101 14.21 0.85 -0.27
C PHE A 101 13.70 -0.46 -0.86
N ILE A 102 12.40 -0.68 -0.75
CA ILE A 102 11.76 -1.92 -1.17
C ILE A 102 10.67 -1.59 -2.17
N ARG A 103 10.70 -2.25 -3.32
CA ARG A 103 9.63 -2.25 -4.30
C ARG A 103 8.99 -3.64 -4.30
N ILE A 104 7.67 -3.67 -4.20
CA ILE A 104 6.86 -4.88 -4.32
C ILE A 104 5.95 -4.67 -5.52
N ASP A 105 5.99 -5.62 -6.45
CA ASP A 105 5.14 -5.64 -7.64
C ASP A 105 4.48 -7.01 -7.75
N GLU A 106 3.24 -7.07 -8.20
CA GLU A 106 2.64 -8.34 -8.61
C GLU A 106 3.38 -8.93 -9.82
N ASP A 107 3.68 -10.23 -9.79
CA ASP A 107 4.09 -11.00 -10.96
C ASP A 107 2.85 -11.41 -11.77
N PRO A 108 2.59 -10.79 -12.93
CA PRO A 108 1.43 -11.16 -13.72
C PRO A 108 1.49 -12.62 -14.17
N LYS A 109 2.69 -13.18 -14.38
CA LYS A 109 2.85 -14.57 -14.83
C LYS A 109 2.44 -15.56 -13.76
N ALA A 110 2.69 -15.26 -12.49
CA ALA A 110 2.26 -16.10 -11.37
C ALA A 110 0.72 -16.24 -11.33
N CYS A 111 0.01 -15.23 -11.82
CA CYS A 111 -1.44 -15.19 -11.92
C CYS A 111 -2.01 -15.51 -13.32
N GLY A 112 -1.19 -16.01 -14.25
CA GLY A 112 -1.64 -16.35 -15.61
C GLY A 112 -2.02 -15.14 -16.47
N ARG A 113 -1.56 -13.94 -16.10
CA ARG A 113 -1.76 -12.68 -16.82
C ARG A 113 -0.52 -12.31 -17.64
N THR A 114 -0.73 -11.49 -18.67
CA THR A 114 0.35 -10.93 -19.50
C THR A 114 0.80 -9.56 -19.02
N HIS A 115 -0.08 -8.80 -18.37
CA HIS A 115 0.17 -7.44 -17.90
C HIS A 115 -0.12 -7.33 -16.39
N PRO A 116 0.66 -6.51 -15.65
CA PRO A 116 0.39 -6.23 -14.24
C PRO A 116 -0.94 -5.49 -14.06
N ALA A 117 -1.49 -5.54 -12.85
CA ALA A 117 -2.59 -4.64 -12.49
C ALA A 117 -2.05 -3.21 -12.28
N LEU A 118 -2.89 -2.20 -12.52
CA LEU A 118 -2.46 -0.79 -12.56
C LEU A 118 -2.04 -0.25 -11.18
N ASP A 119 -2.57 -0.85 -10.12
CA ASP A 119 -2.43 -0.45 -8.72
C ASP A 119 -1.79 -1.56 -7.88
N SER A 120 -1.13 -2.53 -8.51
CA SER A 120 -0.59 -3.72 -7.84
C SER A 120 0.86 -3.60 -7.38
N GLY A 121 1.32 -2.37 -7.13
CA GLY A 121 2.69 -2.09 -6.76
C GLY A 121 2.81 -1.06 -5.65
N ALA A 122 3.86 -1.20 -4.84
CA ALA A 122 4.16 -0.30 -3.75
C ALA A 122 5.65 -0.18 -3.49
N SER A 123 6.06 1.02 -3.10
CA SER A 123 7.43 1.38 -2.73
C SER A 123 7.48 1.75 -1.25
N TYR A 124 8.52 1.31 -0.57
CA TYR A 124 8.73 1.49 0.86
C TYR A 124 10.13 1.99 1.14
N ALA A 125 10.26 2.96 2.04
CA ALA A 125 11.52 3.34 2.66
C ALA A 125 11.46 2.94 4.14
N ILE A 126 12.31 2.00 4.54
CA ILE A 126 12.33 1.43 5.89
C ILE A 126 13.70 1.70 6.51
N HIS A 127 13.70 2.28 7.70
CA HIS A 127 14.92 2.45 8.46
C HIS A 127 15.40 1.11 9.01
N ARG A 128 16.71 1.00 9.26
CA ARG A 128 17.34 -0.19 9.82
C ARG A 128 16.70 -0.70 11.09
N ASP A 129 16.10 0.15 11.92
CA ASP A 129 15.36 -0.27 13.13
C ASP A 129 13.98 -0.90 12.86
N GLY A 130 13.51 -0.90 11.61
CA GLY A 130 12.22 -1.46 11.19
C GLY A 130 11.09 -0.43 11.06
N ARG A 131 11.33 0.87 11.31
CA ARG A 131 10.30 1.89 11.10
C ARG A 131 10.11 2.15 9.60
N ILE A 132 8.85 2.12 9.15
CA ILE A 132 8.49 2.63 7.83
C ILE A 132 8.57 4.16 7.89
N LEU A 133 9.42 4.74 7.05
CA LEU A 133 9.61 6.19 6.94
C LEU A 133 8.85 6.78 5.75
N ARG A 134 8.55 5.99 4.71
CA ARG A 134 7.74 6.46 3.57
C ARG A 134 7.09 5.30 2.84
N ARG A 135 5.87 5.52 2.34
CA ARG A 135 5.16 4.65 1.42
C ARG A 135 4.90 5.38 0.09
N GLY A 136 4.86 4.64 -1.00
CA GLY A 136 4.42 5.12 -2.30
C GLY A 136 3.62 4.04 -2.99
N MET A 137 2.31 4.24 -3.15
CA MET A 137 1.41 3.28 -3.79
C MET A 137 1.24 3.65 -5.26
N ASP A 138 1.26 2.66 -6.13
CA ASP A 138 0.97 2.91 -7.55
C ASP A 138 -0.44 3.48 -7.71
N GLY A 139 -0.58 4.47 -8.59
CA GLY A 139 -1.86 5.16 -8.83
C GLY A 139 -2.23 6.19 -7.75
N ALA A 140 -1.51 6.28 -6.64
CA ALA A 140 -1.66 7.39 -5.69
C ALA A 140 -0.90 8.63 -6.19
N ALA A 141 -1.47 9.82 -6.01
CA ALA A 141 -0.77 11.07 -6.31
C ALA A 141 0.42 11.22 -5.37
N ASP A 142 1.63 11.35 -5.92
CA ASP A 142 2.80 11.66 -5.11
C ASP A 142 2.71 13.12 -4.63
N ALA A 143 2.55 13.31 -3.32
CA ALA A 143 2.47 14.64 -2.70
C ALA A 143 3.78 15.45 -2.85
N THR A 144 4.86 14.82 -3.32
CA THR A 144 6.18 15.45 -3.51
C THR A 144 6.47 15.89 -4.93
N ASP A 145 5.61 15.55 -5.89
CA ASP A 145 5.69 16.08 -7.25
C ASP A 145 4.80 17.32 -7.39
N PRO A 146 5.35 18.55 -7.37
CA PRO A 146 4.65 19.74 -7.84
C PRO A 146 4.55 19.76 -9.39
N SER A 147 4.96 18.68 -10.07
CA SER A 147 4.95 18.56 -11.52
C SER A 147 3.54 18.31 -12.06
N ASP A 148 2.73 19.36 -11.93
CA ASP A 148 1.95 19.89 -13.03
C ASP A 148 0.99 18.90 -13.71
N SER A 149 -0.13 18.64 -13.02
CA SER A 149 -1.41 18.42 -13.69
C SER A 149 -1.73 19.64 -14.56
N GLY A 150 -1.09 19.73 -15.73
CA GLY A 150 -1.28 20.72 -16.78
C GLY A 150 -1.57 22.15 -16.29
N VAL A 151 -0.55 23.01 -16.31
CA VAL A 151 -0.71 24.46 -16.37
C VAL A 151 -1.51 24.81 -17.62
N ASN A 152 -2.82 24.83 -17.45
CA ASN A 152 -3.77 25.80 -17.97
C ASN A 152 -5.12 25.62 -17.27
N ALA A 153 -5.10 25.59 -15.92
CA ALA A 153 -6.27 26.06 -15.17
C ALA A 153 -6.28 27.60 -15.26
N THR A 154 -6.67 28.12 -16.42
CA THR A 154 -7.18 29.48 -16.50
C THR A 154 -8.34 29.52 -15.50
N PRO A 155 -8.38 30.46 -14.53
CA PRO A 155 -9.53 30.59 -13.64
C PRO A 155 -10.78 30.74 -14.51
N GLY A 156 -11.61 29.70 -14.55
CA GLY A 156 -12.93 29.78 -15.17
C GLY A 156 -13.79 30.65 -14.30
N GLU A 157 -13.93 31.92 -14.66
CA GLU A 157 -14.85 32.84 -14.01
C GLU A 157 -16.27 32.27 -14.11
N PRO A 158 -17.01 32.08 -13.01
CA PRO A 158 -18.35 31.50 -13.07
C PRO A 158 -19.27 32.34 -13.96
N GLY A 159 -19.59 31.83 -15.15
CA GLY A 159 -20.55 32.44 -16.07
C GLY A 159 -20.00 32.94 -17.41
N ALA A 160 -18.70 32.83 -17.70
CA ALA A 160 -18.16 33.22 -19.01
C ALA A 160 -18.28 32.08 -20.05
N ALA A 161 -19.47 31.86 -20.59
CA ALA A 161 -19.59 31.16 -21.87
C ALA A 161 -19.02 32.05 -22.97
N SER A 162 -17.89 31.65 -23.58
CA SER A 162 -17.42 32.31 -24.81
C SER A 162 -18.47 32.12 -25.91
N PRO A 163 -19.01 33.20 -26.51
CA PRO A 163 -19.95 33.09 -27.61
C PRO A 163 -19.14 32.74 -28.86
N GLY A 164 -18.96 31.44 -29.10
CA GLY A 164 -18.19 30.96 -30.25
C GLY A 164 -17.93 29.46 -30.32
N SER A 165 -18.17 28.69 -29.24
CA SER A 165 -17.94 27.24 -29.22
C SER A 165 -19.23 26.41 -29.36
N LEU A 166 -20.22 26.89 -30.13
CA LEU A 166 -21.27 26.03 -30.66
C LEU A 166 -20.84 25.53 -32.03
N GLY A 167 -19.84 24.66 -32.03
CA GLY A 167 -19.71 23.66 -33.08
C GLY A 167 -20.75 22.59 -32.79
N GLU A 168 -21.93 22.73 -33.39
CA GLU A 168 -22.95 21.69 -33.45
C GLU A 168 -22.38 20.50 -34.23
N GLY A 169 -21.60 19.65 -33.57
CA GLY A 169 -20.91 18.54 -34.22
C GLY A 169 -20.46 17.50 -33.20
N PRO A 170 -20.61 16.20 -33.50
CA PRO A 170 -20.25 15.14 -32.57
C PRO A 170 -18.76 15.24 -32.24
N SER A 171 -18.44 15.11 -30.95
CA SER A 171 -17.08 15.15 -30.46
C SER A 171 -16.25 14.08 -31.20
N PRO A 172 -15.16 14.45 -31.91
CA PRO A 172 -14.44 13.54 -32.81
C PRO A 172 -13.71 12.41 -32.08
N PHE A 173 -13.67 12.47 -30.75
CA PHE A 173 -12.96 11.53 -29.90
C PHE A 173 -13.84 10.50 -29.20
N LEU A 174 -15.17 10.59 -29.36
CA LEU A 174 -16.10 9.69 -28.69
C LEU A 174 -16.85 8.82 -29.71
N PRO A 175 -16.94 7.49 -29.50
CA PRO A 175 -17.81 6.65 -30.30
C PRO A 175 -19.28 7.09 -30.13
N SER A 176 -20.04 7.08 -31.22
CA SER A 176 -21.42 7.59 -31.27
C SER A 176 -22.37 6.89 -30.31
N SER A 177 -22.08 5.65 -29.90
CA SER A 177 -22.86 4.89 -28.93
C SER A 177 -22.81 5.43 -27.50
N TRP A 178 -21.92 6.40 -27.23
CA TRP A 178 -21.77 7.03 -25.91
C TRP A 178 -22.41 8.43 -25.86
N GLN A 179 -23.00 8.89 -26.97
CA GLN A 179 -23.55 10.24 -27.11
C GLN A 179 -25.05 10.33 -26.86
N ASP A 180 -25.73 9.21 -26.60
CA ASP A 180 -27.14 9.21 -26.20
C ASP A 180 -27.23 9.00 -24.69
N ALA A 181 -27.31 10.10 -23.93
CA ALA A 181 -27.81 10.05 -22.57
C ALA A 181 -29.32 9.77 -22.66
N GLY A 182 -29.66 8.48 -22.64
CA GLY A 182 -30.98 7.90 -22.92
C GLY A 182 -32.18 8.85 -22.82
N THR A 183 -32.92 8.94 -23.91
CA THR A 183 -34.19 9.68 -23.98
C THR A 183 -35.16 9.21 -22.90
N GLN A 184 -35.57 10.10 -21.98
CA GLN A 184 -36.68 9.81 -21.07
C GLN A 184 -37.97 9.68 -21.89
N VAL A 185 -38.53 8.47 -21.90
CA VAL A 185 -39.86 8.21 -22.45
C VAL A 185 -40.89 8.88 -21.51
N PRO A 186 -41.79 9.75 -22.01
CA PRO A 186 -42.85 10.31 -21.18
C PRO A 186 -43.80 9.21 -20.71
N ALA A 187 -44.14 9.20 -19.42
CA ALA A 187 -45.11 8.27 -18.87
C ALA A 187 -46.51 8.49 -19.47
N PRO A 188 -47.26 7.42 -19.82
CA PRO A 188 -48.64 7.56 -20.27
C PRO A 188 -49.56 7.92 -19.09
N THR A 189 -50.35 8.98 -19.25
CA THR A 189 -51.40 9.39 -18.31
C THR A 189 -52.64 8.49 -18.43
N PRO A 190 -53.16 7.92 -17.34
CA PRO A 190 -54.57 7.55 -17.23
C PRO A 190 -55.46 8.74 -16.84
#